data_AF-A0A958CA08-F1
#
_entry.id   AF-A0A958CA08-F1
#
_cell.length_a   1.000
_cell.length_b   1.000
_cell.length_c   1.000
_cell.angle_alpha   90.00
_cell.angle_beta   90.00
_cell.angle_gamma   90.00
#
_symmetry.space_group_name_H-M   'P 1'
#
loop_
_entity.id
_entity.type
_entity.pdbx_description
1 polymer ?
#
loop_
_entity_poly.entity_id
_entity_poly.type
_entity_poly.pdbx_seq_one_letter_code
_entity_poly.pdbx_strand_id
1 'polypeptide(L)'
;RLTGGRGCDDVVVVVPSAAAVGDAVPFLADDGLLMVFAGVPAGNRVALPLDRAARRGAQFTGTSGSTVADQLRVLEKIQDGALTAAQTVAAVGGMRAMKDGLQAVIEQRYPGKVMIYPQLVDLPLLSLPELELALPDVYSELAAGPVWTARA
;
A
#
# COMPACT_ATOMS: atom_id res chain seq x y z
N ARG A 1 0.10 -20.83 -17.65
CA ARG A 1 -0.11 -20.39 -16.25
C ARG A 1 1.26 -20.03 -15.66
N LEU A 2 1.40 -18.90 -14.95
CA LEU A 2 2.68 -18.38 -14.44
C LEU A 2 3.44 -19.35 -13.52
N THR A 3 2.72 -20.20 -12.77
CA THR A 3 3.31 -21.07 -11.74
C THR A 3 3.34 -22.56 -12.13
N GLY A 4 3.06 -22.90 -13.41
CA GLY A 4 2.95 -24.30 -13.82
C GLY A 4 1.82 -25.09 -13.13
N GLY A 5 0.92 -24.42 -12.41
CA GLY A 5 -0.14 -25.06 -11.61
C GLY A 5 0.21 -25.30 -10.14
N ARG A 6 1.42 -24.93 -9.70
CA ARG A 6 1.88 -25.11 -8.30
C ARG A 6 1.16 -24.19 -7.30
N GLY A 7 0.76 -22.99 -7.74
CA GLY A 7 0.32 -21.91 -6.84
C GLY A 7 1.47 -20.98 -6.47
N CYS A 8 1.19 -20.01 -5.59
CA CYS A 8 2.12 -19.01 -5.06
C CYS A 8 2.67 -19.45 -3.70
N ASP A 9 3.95 -19.20 -3.47
CA ASP A 9 4.60 -19.42 -2.16
C ASP A 9 4.02 -18.48 -1.10
N ASP A 10 3.81 -17.22 -1.47
CA ASP A 10 3.22 -16.20 -0.61
C ASP A 10 1.99 -15.60 -1.30
N VAL A 11 0.89 -15.50 -0.56
CA VAL A 11 -0.31 -14.77 -0.96
C VAL A 11 -0.60 -13.72 0.09
N VAL A 12 -0.52 -12.44 -0.30
CA VAL A 12 -0.72 -11.31 0.61
C VAL A 12 -2.04 -10.62 0.31
N VAL A 13 -2.97 -10.65 1.26
CA VAL A 13 -4.28 -9.97 1.15
C VAL A 13 -4.20 -8.61 1.84
N VAL A 14 -4.15 -7.57 1.01
CA VAL A 14 -4.02 -6.16 1.45
C VAL A 14 -5.34 -5.37 1.40
N VAL A 15 -6.47 -6.05 1.21
CA VAL A 15 -7.82 -5.46 1.25
C VAL A 15 -8.59 -5.96 2.49
N PRO A 16 -9.35 -5.11 3.20
CA PRO A 16 -10.06 -5.48 4.43
C PRO A 16 -11.34 -6.30 4.14
N SER A 17 -11.21 -7.44 3.45
CA SER A 17 -12.33 -8.27 3.00
C SER A 17 -12.14 -9.73 3.39
N ALA A 18 -13.10 -10.28 4.14
CA ALA A 18 -13.12 -11.70 4.47
C ALA A 18 -13.28 -12.59 3.23
N ALA A 19 -14.06 -12.13 2.24
CA ALA A 19 -14.23 -12.83 0.97
C ALA A 19 -12.90 -12.89 0.20
N ALA A 20 -12.16 -11.78 0.15
CA ALA A 20 -10.85 -11.75 -0.53
C ALA A 20 -9.83 -12.72 0.10
N VAL A 21 -9.87 -12.91 1.42
CA VAL A 21 -9.03 -13.92 2.09
C VAL A 21 -9.45 -15.34 1.68
N GLY A 22 -10.75 -15.61 1.54
CA GLY A 22 -11.24 -16.89 1.03
C GLY A 22 -10.86 -17.14 -0.43
N ASP A 23 -11.04 -16.12 -1.28
CA ASP A 23 -10.70 -16.15 -2.70
C ASP A 23 -9.18 -16.28 -2.94
N ALA A 24 -8.36 -15.92 -1.96
CA ALA A 24 -6.91 -16.09 -2.00
C ALA A 24 -6.45 -17.56 -1.83
N VAL A 25 -7.25 -18.41 -1.18
CA VAL A 25 -6.89 -19.79 -0.84
C VAL A 25 -6.53 -20.66 -2.06
N PRO A 26 -7.27 -20.64 -3.19
CA PRO A 26 -6.94 -21.44 -4.36
C PRO A 26 -5.60 -21.08 -5.01
N PHE A 27 -5.08 -19.87 -4.74
CA PHE A 27 -3.78 -19.43 -5.26
C PHE A 27 -2.61 -19.93 -4.42
N LEU A 28 -2.85 -20.37 -3.19
CA LEU A 28 -1.80 -20.81 -2.27
C LEU A 28 -1.23 -22.18 -2.68
N ALA A 29 0.09 -22.25 -2.81
CA ALA A 29 0.81 -23.50 -3.00
C ALA A 29 0.80 -24.37 -1.72
N ASP A 30 1.19 -25.63 -1.86
CA ASP A 30 1.61 -26.42 -0.69
C ASP A 30 2.85 -25.75 -0.05
N ASP A 31 2.95 -25.81 1.28
CA ASP A 31 3.89 -25.10 2.15
C ASP A 31 3.85 -23.56 2.06
N GLY A 32 2.82 -22.99 1.41
CA GLY A 32 2.70 -21.56 1.21
C GLY A 32 2.20 -20.77 2.43
N LEU A 33 2.47 -19.47 2.44
CA LEU A 33 2.01 -18.50 3.42
C LEU A 33 0.86 -17.64 2.88
N LEU A 34 -0.28 -17.64 3.59
CA LEU A 34 -1.36 -16.67 3.40
C LEU A 34 -1.25 -15.58 4.49
N MET A 35 -0.90 -14.38 4.07
CA MET A 35 -0.71 -13.20 4.92
C MET A 35 -1.92 -12.27 4.83
N VAL A 36 -2.64 -12.10 5.93
CA VAL A 36 -3.81 -11.21 6.04
C VAL A 36 -3.37 -9.88 6.66
N PHE A 37 -3.13 -8.87 5.81
CA PHE A 37 -2.56 -7.59 6.25
C PHE A 37 -3.63 -6.55 6.62
N ALA A 38 -4.72 -6.48 5.87
CA ALA A 38 -5.58 -5.29 5.83
C ALA A 38 -6.55 -5.10 7.00
N GLY A 39 -6.52 -5.97 8.01
CA GLY A 39 -7.45 -5.91 9.14
C GLY A 39 -8.90 -6.13 8.70
N VAL A 40 -9.36 -7.39 8.71
CA VAL A 40 -10.78 -7.71 8.48
C VAL A 40 -11.62 -7.05 9.59
N PRO A 41 -12.69 -6.29 9.28
CA PRO A 41 -13.43 -5.54 10.29
C PRO A 41 -14.02 -6.48 11.36
N ALA A 42 -13.97 -6.05 12.62
CA ALA A 42 -14.45 -6.85 13.75
C ALA A 42 -15.89 -7.34 13.54
N GLY A 43 -16.14 -8.61 13.91
CA GLY A 43 -17.43 -9.26 13.69
C GLY A 43 -17.55 -10.02 12.35
N ASN A 44 -16.67 -9.75 11.38
CA ASN A 44 -16.60 -10.55 10.16
C ASN A 44 -15.78 -11.83 10.39
N ARG A 45 -16.29 -12.95 9.90
CA ARG A 45 -15.63 -14.25 10.00
C ARG A 45 -14.94 -14.59 8.69
N VAL A 46 -13.71 -15.08 8.79
CA VAL A 46 -12.94 -15.62 7.66
C VAL A 46 -12.96 -17.14 7.75
N ALA A 47 -13.33 -17.80 6.66
CA ALA A 47 -13.16 -19.24 6.53
C ALA A 47 -11.70 -19.55 6.16
N LEU A 48 -10.91 -19.99 7.13
CA LEU A 48 -9.53 -20.41 6.90
C LEU A 48 -9.46 -21.91 6.57
N PRO A 49 -8.69 -22.33 5.56
CA PRO A 49 -8.58 -23.72 5.13
C PRO A 49 -7.59 -24.48 6.04
N LEU A 50 -7.99 -24.72 7.28
CA LEU A 50 -7.11 -25.31 8.32
C LEU A 50 -6.63 -26.73 7.96
N ASP A 51 -7.34 -27.44 7.09
CA ASP A 51 -6.91 -28.73 6.55
C ASP A 51 -5.58 -28.59 5.79
N ARG A 52 -5.36 -27.46 5.11
CA ARG A 52 -4.11 -27.19 4.39
C ARG A 52 -2.93 -26.95 5.32
N ALA A 53 -3.14 -26.36 6.50
CA ALA A 53 -2.08 -26.27 7.49
C ALA A 53 -1.63 -27.67 7.94
N ALA A 54 -2.59 -28.53 8.28
CA ALA A 54 -2.29 -29.85 8.80
C ALA A 54 -1.73 -30.83 7.75
N ARG A 55 -2.17 -30.72 6.49
CA ARG A 55 -1.87 -31.72 5.44
C ARG A 55 -0.87 -31.28 4.39
N ARG A 56 -0.70 -29.96 4.24
CA ARG A 56 0.07 -29.36 3.14
C ARG A 56 1.04 -28.28 3.65
N GLY A 57 1.29 -28.22 4.95
CA GLY A 57 2.24 -27.29 5.57
C GLY A 57 1.92 -25.80 5.38
N ALA A 58 0.70 -25.45 4.96
CA ALA A 58 0.32 -24.06 4.75
C ALA A 58 0.33 -23.25 6.05
N GLN A 59 0.73 -21.98 5.97
CA GLN A 59 0.78 -21.06 7.10
C GLN A 59 -0.22 -19.91 6.90
N PHE A 60 -0.88 -19.50 7.98
CA PHE A 60 -1.81 -18.38 7.99
C PHE A 60 -1.36 -17.39 9.06
N THR A 61 -1.05 -16.15 8.65
CA THR A 61 -0.61 -15.13 9.60
C THR A 61 -1.24 -13.77 9.31
N GLY A 62 -1.24 -12.92 10.33
CA GLY A 62 -1.54 -11.50 10.23
C GLY A 62 -0.59 -10.74 11.14
N THR A 63 -0.28 -9.49 10.78
CA THR A 63 0.62 -8.64 11.56
C THR A 63 -0.13 -7.41 12.05
N SER A 64 0.04 -7.03 13.30
CA SER A 64 -0.49 -5.76 13.83
C SER A 64 0.31 -4.53 13.36
N GLY A 65 1.42 -4.72 12.66
CA GLY A 65 2.24 -3.64 12.10
C GLY A 65 3.73 -4.00 12.07
N SER A 66 4.55 -2.97 11.98
CA SER A 66 6.01 -3.06 11.94
C SER A 66 6.60 -2.63 13.29
N THR A 67 7.62 -3.34 13.77
CA THR A 67 8.43 -2.85 14.88
C THR A 67 9.29 -1.66 14.43
N VAL A 68 9.87 -0.91 15.38
CA VAL A 68 10.85 0.13 15.06
C VAL A 68 12.02 -0.44 14.24
N ALA A 69 12.49 -1.65 14.59
CA ALA A 69 13.55 -2.32 13.84
C ALA A 69 13.14 -2.62 12.38
N ASP A 70 11.88 -3.01 12.14
CA ASP A 70 11.38 -3.23 10.79
C ASP A 70 11.30 -1.93 9.99
N GLN A 71 10.86 -0.84 10.63
CA GLN A 71 10.81 0.48 10.00
C GLN A 71 12.20 1.00 9.66
N LEU A 72 13.18 0.83 10.56
CA LEU A 72 14.57 1.19 10.31
C LEU A 72 15.15 0.43 9.11
N ARG A 73 14.87 -0.88 8.97
CA ARG A 73 15.28 -1.64 7.77
C ARG A 73 14.66 -1.14 6.48
N VAL A 74 13.42 -0.63 6.53
CA VAL A 74 12.79 -0.01 5.36
C VAL A 74 13.52 1.29 4.99
N LEU A 75 13.91 2.10 5.98
CA LEU A 75 14.70 3.31 5.75
C LEU A 75 16.08 2.99 5.16
N GLU A 76 16.78 1.98 5.67
CA GLU A 76 18.05 1.49 5.11
C GLU A 76 17.90 1.12 3.64
N LYS A 77 16.87 0.33 3.30
CA LYS A 77 16.59 -0.03 1.90
C LYS A 77 16.27 1.17 1.00
N ILE A 78 15.66 2.22 1.54
CA ILE A 78 15.42 3.47 0.81
C ILE A 78 16.74 4.22 0.58
N GLN A 79 17.58 4.32 1.60
CA GLN A 79 18.88 4.98 1.52
C GLN A 79 19.82 4.29 0.53
N ASP A 80 19.78 2.96 0.48
CA ASP A 80 20.57 2.14 -0.44
C ASP A 80 19.95 2.05 -1.85
N GLY A 81 18.82 2.71 -2.08
CA GLY A 81 18.12 2.73 -3.38
C GLY A 81 17.42 1.43 -3.77
N ALA A 82 17.38 0.43 -2.88
CA ALA A 82 16.69 -0.84 -3.10
C ALA A 82 15.16 -0.71 -3.05
N LEU A 83 14.63 0.35 -2.44
CA LEU A 83 13.21 0.67 -2.37
C LEU A 83 12.99 2.18 -2.57
N THR A 84 11.90 2.57 -3.22
CA THR A 84 11.48 3.98 -3.30
C THR A 84 10.04 4.13 -2.85
N ALA A 85 9.81 5.04 -1.91
CA ALA A 85 8.46 5.41 -1.47
C ALA A 85 7.83 6.48 -2.40
N ALA A 86 8.66 7.18 -3.19
CA ALA A 86 8.24 8.34 -3.94
C ALA A 86 7.23 8.00 -5.06
N GLN A 87 7.33 6.79 -5.60
CA GLN A 87 6.37 6.23 -6.58
C GLN A 87 4.95 6.05 -6.02
N THR A 88 4.78 6.10 -4.70
CA THR A 88 3.45 5.94 -4.09
C THR A 88 2.71 7.26 -3.92
N VAL A 89 3.36 8.41 -4.10
CA VAL A 89 2.72 9.72 -3.94
C VAL A 89 1.86 9.99 -5.17
N ALA A 90 0.57 10.27 -4.94
CA ALA A 90 -0.40 10.53 -6.00
C ALA A 90 -0.99 11.93 -5.94
N ALA A 91 -1.02 12.52 -4.74
CA ALA A 91 -1.49 13.88 -4.51
C ALA A 91 -0.75 14.51 -3.33
N VAL A 92 -0.66 15.83 -3.33
CA VAL A 92 -0.08 16.65 -2.29
C VAL A 92 -1.07 17.73 -1.87
N GLY A 93 -1.00 18.17 -0.61
CA GLY A 93 -1.87 19.23 -0.11
C GLY A 93 -1.31 19.88 1.14
N GLY A 94 -1.89 21.03 1.48
CA GLY A 94 -1.58 21.78 2.69
C GLY A 94 -2.33 21.32 3.92
N MET A 95 -2.04 21.94 5.07
CA MET A 95 -2.74 21.62 6.33
C MET A 95 -4.27 21.78 6.20
N ARG A 96 -4.75 22.83 5.52
CA ARG A 96 -6.19 23.06 5.33
C ARG A 96 -6.85 22.02 4.40
N ALA A 97 -6.07 21.36 3.56
CA ALA A 97 -6.54 20.31 2.66
C ALA A 97 -6.73 18.95 3.36
N MET A 98 -6.38 18.80 4.65
CA MET A 98 -6.44 17.52 5.36
C MET A 98 -7.82 16.85 5.31
N LYS A 99 -8.90 17.62 5.47
CA LYS A 99 -10.27 17.08 5.40
C LYS A 99 -10.58 16.53 4.01
N ASP A 100 -10.23 17.28 2.97
CA ASP A 100 -10.45 16.88 1.57
C ASP A 100 -9.56 15.69 1.19
N GLY A 101 -8.35 15.63 1.76
CA GLY A 101 -7.42 14.51 1.63
C GLY A 101 -7.96 13.23 2.25
N LEU A 102 -8.54 13.30 3.45
CA LEU A 102 -9.20 12.15 4.08
C LEU A 102 -10.41 11.68 3.26
N GLN A 103 -11.24 12.62 2.80
CA GLN A 103 -12.37 12.31 1.91
C GLN A 103 -11.89 11.65 0.60
N ALA A 104 -10.76 12.11 0.05
CA ALA A 104 -10.14 11.50 -1.14
C ALA A 104 -9.78 10.03 -0.93
N VAL A 105 -9.25 9.69 0.25
CA VAL A 105 -8.90 8.32 0.60
C VAL A 105 -10.15 7.44 0.70
N ILE A 106 -11.22 7.95 1.35
CA ILE A 106 -12.50 7.24 1.47
C ILE A 106 -13.11 6.96 0.09
N GLU A 107 -13.08 7.95 -0.80
CA GLU A 107 -13.60 7.87 -2.16
C GLU A 107 -12.65 7.18 -3.14
N GLN A 108 -11.45 6.78 -2.69
CA GLN A 108 -10.40 6.19 -3.52
C GLN A 108 -10.06 7.07 -4.75
N ARG A 109 -10.09 8.39 -4.57
CA ARG A 109 -9.95 9.37 -5.65
C ARG A 109 -8.57 9.37 -6.29
N TYR A 110 -7.53 9.09 -5.51
CA TYR A 110 -6.15 9.06 -5.98
C TYR A 110 -5.54 7.66 -5.84
N PRO A 111 -4.86 7.16 -6.88
CA PRO A 111 -4.19 5.86 -6.84
C PRO A 111 -2.86 5.97 -6.09
N GLY A 112 -2.88 5.78 -4.77
CA GLY A 112 -1.68 5.81 -3.94
C GLY A 112 -1.87 6.61 -2.65
N LYS A 113 -0.84 7.38 -2.29
CA LYS A 113 -0.79 8.17 -1.07
C LYS A 113 -1.05 9.64 -1.34
N VAL A 114 -1.82 10.24 -0.45
CA VAL A 114 -1.97 11.69 -0.33
C VAL A 114 -0.98 12.18 0.73
N MET A 115 -0.08 13.09 0.35
CA MET A 115 0.88 13.71 1.26
C MET A 115 0.36 15.08 1.71
N ILE A 116 0.34 15.30 3.03
CA ILE A 116 -0.01 16.60 3.61
C ILE A 116 1.26 17.27 4.12
N TYR A 117 1.52 18.48 3.65
CA TYR A 117 2.61 19.34 4.10
C TYR A 117 2.05 20.38 5.08
N PRO A 118 2.20 20.19 6.41
CA PRO A 118 1.58 21.07 7.40
C PRO A 118 2.06 22.52 7.31
N GLN A 119 3.30 22.73 6.85
CA GLN A 119 3.90 24.04 6.66
C GLN A 119 3.32 24.83 5.47
N LEU A 120 2.72 24.15 4.50
CA LEU A 120 2.10 24.77 3.32
C LEU A 120 0.61 24.96 3.58
N VAL A 121 0.26 25.77 4.58
CA VAL A 121 -1.09 25.82 5.18
C VAL A 121 -2.22 25.91 4.14
N ASP A 122 -2.05 26.74 3.13
CA ASP A 122 -3.09 27.07 2.14
C ASP A 122 -2.92 26.35 0.78
N LEU A 123 -1.97 25.41 0.66
CA LEU A 123 -1.83 24.59 -0.55
C LEU A 123 -3.10 23.74 -0.75
N PRO A 124 -3.85 23.90 -1.86
CA PRO A 124 -5.00 23.04 -2.13
C PRO A 124 -4.57 21.57 -2.33
N LEU A 125 -5.53 20.66 -2.25
CA LEU A 125 -5.29 19.26 -2.59
C LEU A 125 -5.13 19.12 -4.10
N LEU A 126 -3.95 18.71 -4.57
CA LEU A 126 -3.60 18.59 -5.98
C LEU A 126 -3.01 17.21 -6.27
N SER A 127 -3.48 16.56 -7.32
CA SER A 127 -2.78 15.44 -7.92
C SER A 127 -1.45 15.87 -8.56
N LEU A 128 -0.52 14.94 -8.75
CA LEU A 128 0.76 15.25 -9.38
C LEU A 128 0.63 15.89 -10.78
N PRO A 129 -0.30 15.47 -11.66
CA PRO A 129 -0.54 16.15 -12.93
C PRO A 129 -1.07 17.59 -12.78
N GLU A 130 -1.90 17.88 -11.78
CA GLU A 130 -2.45 19.24 -11.57
C GLU A 130 -1.38 20.25 -11.16
N LEU A 131 -0.22 19.79 -10.67
CA LEU A 131 0.92 20.66 -10.38
C LEU A 131 1.46 21.36 -11.62
N GLU A 132 1.31 20.78 -12.82
CA GLU A 132 1.78 21.40 -14.06
C GLU A 132 1.21 22.81 -14.25
N LEU A 133 -0.05 23.01 -13.87
CA LEU A 133 -0.73 24.29 -13.96
C LEU A 133 -0.63 25.10 -12.66
N ALA A 134 -0.74 24.44 -11.50
CA ALA A 134 -0.83 25.13 -10.22
C ALA A 134 0.55 25.56 -9.66
N LEU A 135 1.58 24.74 -9.86
CA LEU A 135 2.93 24.89 -9.33
C LEU A 135 3.97 24.38 -10.35
N PRO A 136 4.14 25.08 -11.49
CA PRO A 136 4.97 24.59 -12.59
C PRO A 136 6.43 24.35 -12.20
N ASP A 137 6.97 25.17 -11.29
CA ASP A 137 8.34 25.00 -10.77
C ASP A 137 8.49 23.66 -10.03
N VAL A 138 7.51 23.30 -9.20
CA VAL A 138 7.49 22.00 -8.47
C VAL A 138 7.29 20.85 -9.45
N TYR A 139 6.39 21.01 -10.43
CA TYR A 139 6.15 20.00 -11.45
C TYR A 139 7.42 19.68 -12.26
N SER A 140 8.25 20.69 -12.54
CA SER A 140 9.51 20.51 -13.26
C SER A 140 10.56 19.68 -12.50
N GLU A 141 10.43 19.55 -11.17
CA GLU A 141 11.29 18.74 -10.31
C GLU A 141 10.78 17.29 -10.14
N LEU A 142 9.63 16.94 -10.73
CA LEU A 142 9.15 15.56 -10.78
C LEU A 142 10.03 14.71 -11.71
N ALA A 143 10.16 13.42 -11.39
CA ALA A 143 10.80 12.46 -12.28
C ALA A 143 9.84 12.02 -13.40
N ALA A 144 10.38 11.44 -14.47
CA ALA A 144 9.61 10.95 -15.61
C ALA A 144 8.49 9.99 -15.15
N GLY A 145 7.25 10.24 -15.60
CA GLY A 145 6.10 9.41 -15.26
C GLY A 145 5.34 9.88 -14.00
N PRO A 146 4.96 11.16 -13.95
CA PRO A 146 4.80 12.01 -12.75
C PRO A 146 5.15 11.33 -11.42
N VAL A 147 6.44 11.18 -11.13
CA VAL A 147 6.92 10.57 -9.87
C VAL A 147 7.47 11.65 -8.95
N TRP A 148 7.03 11.66 -7.69
CA TRP A 148 7.53 12.59 -6.67
C TRP A 148 9.05 12.45 -6.47
N THR A 149 9.73 13.53 -6.10
CA THR A 149 11.17 13.52 -5.80
C THR A 149 11.45 14.27 -4.52
N ALA A 150 12.70 14.22 -4.03
CA ALA A 150 13.10 15.03 -2.88
C ALA A 150 13.29 16.53 -3.21
N ARG A 151 13.32 16.90 -4.50
CA ARG A 151 13.47 18.28 -4.96
C ARG A 151 12.13 18.98 -5.17
N ALA A 152 11.11 18.23 -5.58
CA ALA A 152 9.72 18.67 -5.63
C ALA A 152 9.16 18.92 -4.23
#